data_AF-A0A3D5ZFZ1-F1
#
_entry.id   AF-A0A3D5ZFZ1-F1
#
_cell.length_a   1.000
_cell.length_b   1.000
_cell.length_c   1.000
_cell.angle_alpha   90.00
_cell.angle_beta   90.00
_cell.angle_gamma   90.00
#
_symmetry.space_group_name_H-M   'P 1'
#
loop_
_entity.id
_entity.type
_entity.pdbx_description
1 polymer ?
#
loop_
_entity_poly.entity_id
_entity_poly.type
_entity_poly.pdbx_seq_one_letter_code
_entity_poly.pdbx_strand_id
1 'polypeptide(L)'
;MNSDTLTQIRNDFPILSRDIHGKQLIYLDSAASSQKPQKVIDAMANFMSTSYANVHRGVHQLASESTDAYEHSRRMVADFAGTKPEQIVFTMGATDAINMVA
;
A
#
# COMPACT_ATOMS: atom_id res chain seq x y z
N MET A 1 -14.81 -16.16 -11.32
CA MET A 1 -15.19 -15.35 -10.14
C MET A 1 -16.70 -15.23 -10.14
N ASN A 2 -17.39 -15.53 -9.05
CA ASN A 2 -18.86 -15.46 -8.98
C ASN A 2 -19.32 -14.07 -8.48
N SER A 3 -20.63 -13.81 -8.57
CA SER A 3 -21.23 -12.52 -8.17
C SER A 3 -20.98 -12.17 -6.70
N ASP A 4 -20.99 -13.18 -5.83
CA ASP A 4 -20.79 -12.98 -4.38
C ASP A 4 -19.37 -12.52 -4.08
N THR A 5 -18.37 -13.13 -4.74
CA THR A 5 -16.96 -12.74 -4.61
C THR A 5 -16.73 -11.31 -5.09
N LEU A 6 -17.35 -10.92 -6.20
CA LEU A 6 -17.22 -9.54 -6.72
C LEU A 6 -17.84 -8.52 -5.75
N THR A 7 -18.97 -8.86 -5.15
CA THR A 7 -19.64 -8.01 -4.15
C THR A 7 -18.77 -7.84 -2.91
N GLN A 8 -18.16 -8.92 -2.42
CA GLN A 8 -17.22 -8.88 -1.30
C GLN A 8 -16.02 -7.98 -1.61
N ILE A 9 -15.39 -8.17 -2.78
CA ILE A 9 -14.26 -7.32 -3.20
C ILE A 9 -14.68 -5.86 -3.28
N ARG A 10 -15.86 -5.54 -3.83
CA ARG A 10 -16.34 -4.15 -3.90
C ARG A 10 -16.52 -3.54 -2.50
N ASN A 11 -17.02 -4.33 -1.54
CA ASN A 11 -17.23 -3.88 -0.16
C ASN A 11 -15.92 -3.58 0.58
N ASP A 12 -14.79 -4.16 0.15
CA ASP A 12 -13.48 -3.81 0.70
C ASP A 12 -13.07 -2.36 0.34
N PHE A 13 -13.67 -1.72 -0.67
CA PHE A 13 -13.35 -0.34 -1.08
C PHE A 13 -14.44 0.63 -0.62
N PRO A 14 -14.32 1.24 0.58
CA PRO A 14 -15.39 2.04 1.17
C PRO A 14 -15.84 3.22 0.28
N ILE A 15 -14.91 3.83 -0.46
CA ILE A 15 -15.20 4.96 -1.34
C ILE A 15 -16.20 4.63 -2.46
N LEU A 16 -16.29 3.36 -2.89
CA LEU A 16 -17.20 2.94 -3.94
C LEU A 16 -18.68 2.93 -3.50
N SER A 17 -18.95 3.09 -2.20
CA SER A 17 -20.30 3.28 -1.65
C SER A 17 -20.79 4.73 -1.71
N ARG A 18 -19.94 5.69 -2.10
CA ARG A 18 -20.32 7.11 -2.14
C ARG A 18 -21.30 7.43 -3.26
N ASP A 19 -22.23 8.33 -2.95
CA ASP A 19 -23.06 9.00 -3.94
C ASP A 19 -22.43 10.32 -4.40
N ILE A 20 -22.43 10.53 -5.71
CA ILE A 20 -21.95 11.73 -6.38
C ILE A 20 -23.10 12.25 -7.24
N HIS A 21 -23.60 13.45 -6.92
CA HIS A 21 -24.76 14.07 -7.58
C HIS A 21 -26.00 13.16 -7.61
N GLY A 22 -26.27 12.46 -6.50
CA GLY A 22 -27.44 11.57 -6.35
C GLY A 22 -27.34 10.25 -7.11
N LYS A 23 -26.14 9.87 -7.59
CA LYS A 23 -25.89 8.58 -8.23
C LYS A 23 -24.69 7.89 -7.58
N GLN A 24 -24.75 6.56 -7.51
CA GLN A 24 -23.64 5.77 -7.01
C GLN A 24 -22.38 6.02 -7.84
N LEU A 25 -21.23 6.20 -7.18
CA LEU A 25 -19.93 6.33 -7.82
C LEU A 25 -19.62 5.12 -8.72
N ILE A 26 -19.38 5.42 -10.00
CA ILE A 26 -18.77 4.52 -10.99
C ILE A 26 -17.39 5.10 -11.33
N TYR A 27 -16.34 4.50 -10.77
CA TYR A 27 -14.97 4.98 -10.93
C TYR A 27 -14.27 4.25 -12.08
N LEU A 28 -14.10 4.90 -13.24
CA LEU A 28 -13.49 4.35 -14.45
C LEU A 28 -12.15 5.05 -14.79
N ASP A 29 -11.42 5.50 -13.77
CA ASP A 29 -10.16 6.24 -13.93
C ASP A 29 -9.00 5.59 -13.15
N SER A 30 -9.08 4.28 -12.93
CA SER A 30 -8.06 3.52 -12.18
C SER A 30 -6.67 3.51 -12.83
N ALA A 31 -6.57 3.86 -14.12
CA ALA A 31 -5.30 4.01 -14.82
C ALA A 31 -4.51 5.24 -14.35
N ALA A 32 -5.20 6.30 -13.87
CA ALA A 32 -4.55 7.45 -13.26
C ALA A 32 -4.14 7.15 -11.80
N SER A 33 -5.05 6.58 -11.00
CA SER A 33 -4.74 6.01 -9.68
C SER A 33 -5.83 5.07 -9.22
N SER A 34 -5.48 3.99 -8.52
CA SER A 34 -6.48 3.05 -7.98
C SER A 34 -7.05 3.51 -6.64
N GLN A 35 -8.28 3.09 -6.34
CA GLN A 35 -8.85 3.19 -4.99
C GLN A 35 -8.19 2.19 -4.05
N LYS A 36 -8.26 2.45 -2.74
CA LYS A 36 -7.56 1.66 -1.72
C LYS A 36 -8.59 0.85 -0.93
N PRO A 37 -8.38 -0.46 -0.72
CA PRO A 37 -9.25 -1.23 0.15
C PRO A 37 -9.02 -0.85 1.61
N GLN A 38 -10.02 -1.06 2.47
CA GLN A 38 -10.00 -0.70 3.89
C GLN A 38 -8.79 -1.30 4.61
N LYS A 39 -8.43 -2.55 4.30
CA LYS A 39 -7.25 -3.22 4.87
C LYS A 39 -5.93 -2.46 4.67
N VAL A 40 -5.76 -1.80 3.52
CA VAL A 40 -4.56 -0.99 3.24
C VAL A 40 -4.58 0.30 4.05
N ILE A 41 -5.76 0.93 4.16
CA ILE A 41 -5.96 2.15 4.96
C ILE A 41 -5.66 1.84 6.44
N ASP A 42 -6.22 0.75 6.96
CA ASP A 42 -6.05 0.33 8.35
C ASP A 42 -4.60 -0.04 8.67
N ALA A 43 -3.91 -0.74 7.76
CA ALA A 43 -2.49 -1.08 7.95
C ALA A 43 -1.62 0.18 8.09
N MET A 44 -1.85 1.18 7.22
CA MET A 44 -1.14 2.46 7.28
C MET A 44 -1.48 3.24 8.55
N ALA A 45 -2.78 3.34 8.89
CA ALA A 45 -3.23 4.03 10.08
C ALA A 45 -2.66 3.38 11.35
N ASN A 46 -2.71 2.05 11.44
CA ASN A 46 -2.16 1.29 12.56
C ASN A 46 -0.65 1.50 12.70
N PHE A 47 0.11 1.40 11.60
CA PHE A 47 1.56 1.65 11.65
C PHE A 47 1.87 3.05 12.20
N MET A 48 1.17 4.06 11.68
CA MET A 48 1.34 5.45 12.11
C MET A 48 0.97 5.68 13.58
N SER A 49 -0.07 5.00 14.07
CA SER A 49 -0.55 5.17 15.45
C SER A 49 0.15 4.30 16.49
N THR A 50 0.89 3.26 16.09
CA THR A 50 1.45 2.26 17.03
C THR A 50 2.96 2.12 16.97
N SER A 51 3.60 2.27 15.81
CA SER A 51 5.02 1.89 15.63
C SER A 51 5.89 2.95 14.99
N TYR A 52 5.33 4.04 14.46
CA TYR A 52 6.05 5.02 13.65
C TYR A 52 7.26 5.66 14.36
N ALA A 53 8.43 5.46 13.76
CA ALA A 53 9.69 6.13 14.07
C ALA A 53 10.62 6.09 12.84
N ASN A 54 11.73 6.83 12.89
CA ASN A 54 12.78 6.69 11.88
C ASN A 54 13.40 5.29 11.93
N VAL A 55 13.58 4.68 10.76
CA VAL A 55 14.12 3.33 10.59
C VAL A 55 15.65 3.26 10.74
N HIS A 56 16.15 2.04 10.93
CA HIS A 56 17.54 1.59 11.00
C HIS A 56 18.36 2.06 12.21
N ARG A 57 18.62 3.36 12.36
CA ARG A 57 19.64 3.85 13.33
C ARG A 57 19.10 4.12 14.73
N GLY A 58 17.85 3.77 15.01
CA GLY A 58 17.25 3.94 16.33
C GLY A 58 17.48 2.73 17.22
N VAL A 59 17.89 2.98 18.47
CA VAL A 59 18.13 1.95 19.49
C VAL A 59 16.90 1.66 20.37
N HIS A 60 15.81 2.38 20.14
CA HIS A 60 14.58 2.28 20.93
C HIS A 60 13.53 1.41 20.22
N GLN A 61 12.59 0.87 21.00
CA GLN A 61 11.58 -0.10 20.56
C GLN A 61 10.87 0.30 19.26
N LEU A 62 10.30 1.52 19.19
CA LEU A 62 9.57 1.99 18.00
C LEU A 62 10.43 2.03 16.73
N ALA A 63 11.73 2.32 16.85
CA ALA A 63 12.62 2.31 15.69
C ALA A 63 12.90 0.89 15.21
N SER A 64 13.00 -0.08 16.13
CA SER A 64 13.11 -1.51 15.77
C SER A 64 11.85 -1.97 15.05
N GLU A 65 10.67 -1.72 15.63
CA GLU A 65 9.38 -2.08 15.02
C GLU A 65 9.18 -1.45 13.64
N SER A 66 9.53 -0.16 13.50
CA SER A 66 9.49 0.53 12.21
C SER A 66 10.45 -0.09 11.19
N THR A 67 11.66 -0.45 11.61
CA THR A 67 12.67 -1.08 10.74
C THR A 67 12.19 -2.44 10.27
N ASP A 68 11.65 -3.24 11.20
CA ASP A 68 11.15 -4.58 10.90
C ASP A 68 9.97 -4.53 9.92
N ALA A 69 9.02 -3.60 10.12
CA ALA A 69 7.90 -3.39 9.21
C ALA A 69 8.35 -2.93 7.82
N TYR A 70 9.31 -2.02 7.75
CA TYR A 70 9.86 -1.50 6.49
C TYR A 70 10.61 -2.59 5.70
N GLU A 71 11.50 -3.35 6.35
CA GLU A 71 12.24 -4.43 5.70
C GLU A 71 11.34 -5.65 5.40
N HIS A 72 10.30 -5.89 6.20
CA HIS A 72 9.28 -6.88 5.85
C HIS A 72 8.53 -6.48 4.57
N SER A 73 8.18 -5.21 4.42
CA SER A 73 7.56 -4.69 3.20
C SER A 73 8.47 -4.90 1.98
N ARG A 74 9.80 -4.69 2.13
CA ARG A 74 10.77 -4.98 1.06
C ARG A 74 10.76 -6.45 0.64
N ARG A 75 10.74 -7.38 1.61
CA ARG A 75 10.65 -8.82 1.34
C ARG A 75 9.38 -9.19 0.60
N MET A 76 8.23 -8.67 1.03
CA MET A 76 6.94 -8.91 0.38
C MET A 76 6.92 -8.43 -1.09
N VAL A 77 7.52 -7.25 -1.36
CA VAL A 77 7.65 -6.73 -2.74
C VAL A 77 8.60 -7.58 -3.57
N ALA A 78 9.71 -8.04 -2.99
CA ALA A 78 10.66 -8.91 -3.67
C ALA A 78 9.99 -10.25 -4.06
N ASP A 79 9.24 -10.86 -3.15
CA ASP A 79 8.49 -12.08 -3.41
C ASP A 79 7.43 -11.88 -4.50
N PHE A 80 6.69 -10.76 -4.45
CA PHE A 80 5.71 -10.39 -5.48
C PHE A 80 6.35 -10.22 -6.87
N ALA A 81 7.55 -9.64 -6.92
CA ALA A 81 8.30 -9.44 -8.16
C ALA A 81 9.14 -10.66 -8.59
N GLY A 82 9.22 -11.73 -7.78
CA GLY A 82 10.03 -12.91 -8.05
C GLY A 82 11.55 -12.66 -7.99
N THR A 83 12.01 -11.79 -7.08
CA THR A 83 13.42 -11.38 -6.95
C THR A 83 13.89 -11.39 -5.49
N LYS A 84 15.14 -11.01 -5.23
CA LYS A 84 15.69 -10.92 -3.86
C LYS A 84 15.47 -9.54 -3.25
N PRO A 85 15.31 -9.42 -1.91
CA PRO A 85 15.10 -8.13 -1.24
C PRO A 85 16.20 -7.10 -1.54
N GLU A 86 17.45 -7.53 -1.68
CA GLU A 86 18.59 -6.64 -1.96
C GLU A 86 18.52 -6.02 -3.38
N GLN A 87 17.65 -6.54 -4.24
CA GLN A 87 17.40 -6.03 -5.59
C GLN A 87 16.21 -5.05 -5.64
N ILE A 88 15.57 -4.77 -4.50
CA ILE A 88 14.44 -3.84 -4.39
C ILE A 88 14.90 -2.52 -3.79
N VAL A 89 14.73 -1.43 -4.54
CA VAL A 89 14.92 -0.06 -4.07
C VAL A 89 13.55 0.64 -4.05
N PHE A 90 13.16 1.16 -2.89
CA PHE A 90 11.96 1.98 -2.77
C PHE A 90 12.26 3.40 -3.26
N THR A 91 11.50 3.87 -4.23
CA THR A 91 11.56 5.24 -4.79
C THR A 91 10.19 5.91 -4.66
N MET A 92 10.08 7.19 -5.04
CA MET A 92 8.77 7.87 -4.98
C MET A 92 7.74 7.31 -5.99
N GLY A 93 8.20 6.64 -7.04
CA GLY A 93 7.37 6.05 -8.07
C GLY A 93 8.18 5.62 -9.29
N ALA A 94 7.49 5.15 -10.34
CA ALA A 94 8.14 4.63 -11.55
C ALA A 94 9.03 5.66 -12.25
N THR A 95 8.59 6.93 -12.35
CA THR A 95 9.38 8.01 -12.95
C THR A 95 10.69 8.26 -12.20
N ASP A 96 10.63 8.29 -10.86
CA ASP A 96 11.80 8.48 -10.01
C ASP A 96 12.76 7.28 -10.11
N ALA A 97 12.23 6.06 -10.19
CA ALA A 97 13.03 4.86 -10.43
C ALA A 97 13.77 4.88 -11.77
N ILE A 98 13.12 5.36 -12.85
CA ILE A 98 13.77 5.51 -14.16
C ILE A 98 14.90 6.52 -14.08
N ASN A 99 14.67 7.68 -13.45
CA ASN A 99 15.70 8.71 -13.29
C ASN A 99 16.89 8.24 -12.45
N MET A 100 16.66 7.41 -11.43
CA MET A 100 17.73 6.84 -10.61
C MET A 100 18.71 5.95 -11.41
N VAL A 101 18.23 5.34 -12.49
CA VAL A 101 19.06 4.48 -13.37
C VAL A 101 19.84 5.30 -14.41
N ALA A 102 19.37 6.50 -14.73
CA ALA A 102 19.88 7.34 -15.82
C ALA A 102 21.24 7.98 -15.55
#